data_AF-A0A837IAY0-F1
#
_entry.id   AF-A0A837IAY0-F1
#
_cell.length_a   1.000
_cell.length_b   1.000
_cell.length_c   1.000
_cell.angle_alpha   90.00
_cell.angle_beta   90.00
_cell.angle_gamma   90.00
#
_symmetry.space_group_name_H-M   'P 1'
#
loop_
_entity.id
_entity.type
_entity.pdbx_description
1 polymer ?
#
loop_
_entity_poly.entity_id
_entity_poly.type
_entity_poly.pdbx_seq_one_letter_code
_entity_poly.pdbx_strand_id
1 'polypeptide(L)' 'MENILTTGFDIWILIKALALIILGMYLVFAFVITRQVKLMTSTLRLGFDGPAKILSYLHLVFAVLVFLAALVIL' A
#
# COMPACT_ATOMS: atom_id res chain seq x y z
N MET A 1 -13.35 23.57 0.89
CA MET A 1 -14.16 22.41 0.50
C MET A 1 -15.58 22.70 0.94
N GLU A 2 -16.54 22.63 0.03
CA GLU A 2 -17.95 22.79 0.38
C GLU A 2 -18.38 21.59 1.24
N ASN A 3 -18.95 21.85 2.40
CA ASN A 3 -19.52 20.81 3.26
C ASN A 3 -20.82 20.34 2.62
N ILE A 4 -20.76 19.25 1.86
CA ILE A 4 -21.95 18.56 1.36
C ILE A 4 -22.57 17.84 2.57
N LEU A 5 -23.40 18.56 3.33
CA LEU A 5 -24.15 18.06 4.48
C LEU A 5 -25.34 17.25 3.98
N THR A 6 -25.11 16.07 3.40
CA THR A 6 -26.17 15.08 3.24
C THR A 6 -26.45 14.50 4.62
N THR A 7 -27.42 15.07 5.33
CA THR A 7 -28.00 14.56 6.59
C THR A 7 -26.99 14.42 7.76
N GLY A 8 -26.52 15.53 8.33
CA GLY A 8 -25.86 15.58 9.66
C GLY A 8 -24.53 14.82 9.82
N PHE A 9 -24.10 14.09 8.80
CA PHE A 9 -22.89 13.27 8.78
C PHE A 9 -21.91 13.84 7.77
N ASP A 10 -20.67 14.08 8.20
CA ASP A 10 -19.62 14.57 7.32
C ASP A 10 -19.10 13.42 6.43
N ILE A 11 -19.51 13.44 5.17
CA ILE A 11 -19.12 12.45 4.15
C ILE A 11 -17.60 12.31 4.03
N TRP A 12 -16.83 13.37 4.35
CA TRP A 12 -15.38 13.33 4.29
C TRP A 12 -14.79 12.36 5.31
N ILE A 13 -15.39 12.20 6.50
CA ILE A 13 -14.92 11.23 7.51
C ILE A 13 -15.02 9.80 6.98
N LEU A 14 -16.13 9.46 6.31
CA LEU A 14 -16.32 8.14 5.72
C LEU A 14 -15.30 7.87 4.60
N ILE A 15 -15.07 8.85 3.72
CA ILE A 15 -14.09 8.73 2.64
C ILE A 15 -12.68 8.50 3.20
N LYS A 16 -12.28 9.26 4.22
CA LYS A 16 -10.98 9.12 4.90
C LYS A 16 -10.81 7.71 5.48
N ALA A 17 -11.82 7.22 6.20
CA ALA A 17 -11.80 5.88 6.79
C ALA A 17 -11.69 4.77 5.73
N LEU A 18 -12.46 4.86 4.63
CA LEU A 18 -12.40 3.88 3.54
C LEU A 18 -11.04 3.89 2.83
N ALA A 19 -10.45 5.06 2.62
CA ALA A 19 -9.13 5.18 2.00
C ALA A 19 -8.03 4.56 2.90
N LEU A 20 -8.09 4.73 4.23
CA LEU A 20 -7.17 4.05 5.15
C LEU A 20 -7.31 2.53 5.09
N ILE A 21 -8.54 2.00 5.00
CA ILE A 21 -8.78 0.55 4.87
C ILE A 21 -8.15 0.02 3.57
N ILE A 22 -8.37 0.71 2.45
CA ILE A 22 -7.81 0.31 1.15
C ILE A 22 -6.29 0.35 1.16
N LEU A 23 -5.68 1.39 1.74
CA LEU A 23 -4.22 1.47 1.89
C LEU A 23 -3.67 0.38 2.83
N GLY A 24 -4.41 0.01 3.88
CA GLY A 24 -4.07 -1.12 4.74
C GLY A 24 -4.08 -2.45 3.97
N MET A 25 -5.08 -2.68 3.13
CA MET A 25 -5.11 -3.85 2.23
C MET A 25 -3.94 -3.82 1.24
N TYR A 26 -3.60 -2.64 0.70
CA TYR A 26 -2.46 -2.47 -0.19
C TYR A 26 -1.13 -2.81 0.49
N LEU A 27 -0.99 -2.50 1.78
CA LEU A 27 0.20 -2.87 2.56
C LEU A 27 0.35 -4.39 2.68
N VAL A 28 -0.75 -5.11 2.92
CA VAL A 28 -0.76 -6.58 2.92
C VAL A 28 -0.38 -7.12 1.54
N PHE A 29 -0.92 -6.52 0.48
CA PHE A 29 -0.55 -6.87 -0.89
C PHE A 29 0.94 -6.68 -1.16
N ALA A 30 1.52 -5.53 -0.79
CA ALA A 30 2.94 -5.25 -0.94
C ALA A 30 3.80 -6.29 -0.22
N PHE A 31 3.42 -6.68 1.01
CA PHE A 31 4.07 -7.75 1.74
C PHE A 31 4.01 -9.10 0.99
N VAL A 32 2.83 -9.49 0.49
CA VAL A 32 2.66 -10.72 -0.30
C VAL A 32 3.56 -10.69 -1.54
N ILE A 33 3.63 -9.57 -2.27
CA ILE A 33 4.49 -9.44 -3.44
C ILE A 33 5.96 -9.65 -3.10
N THR A 34 6.47 -9.13 -1.98
CA THR A 34 7.87 -9.41 -1.59
C THR A 34 8.14 -10.89 -1.39
N ARG A 35 7.18 -11.63 -0.81
CA ARG A 35 7.27 -13.09 -0.67
C ARG A 35 7.24 -13.77 -2.04
N GLN A 36 6.40 -13.32 -2.96
CA GLN A 36 6.31 -13.89 -4.30
C GLN A 36 7.59 -13.66 -5.12
N VAL A 37 8.18 -12.46 -5.05
CA VAL A 37 9.46 -12.18 -5.70
C VAL A 37 10.55 -13.08 -5.13
N LYS A 38 10.58 -13.30 -3.80
CA LYS A 38 11.53 -14.22 -3.17
C LYS A 38 11.37 -15.66 -3.68
N LEU A 39 10.14 -16.17 -3.75
CA LEU A 39 9.85 -17.53 -4.24
C LEU A 39 10.18 -17.68 -5.73
N MET A 40 9.80 -16.69 -6.55
CA MET A 40 10.08 -16.69 -7.99
C MET A 40 11.59 -16.74 -8.25
N THR A 41 12.34 -15.86 -7.59
CA THR A 41 13.81 -15.76 -7.77
C THR A 41 14.59 -16.92 -7.14
N SER A 42 13.97 -17.76 -6.31
CA SER A 42 14.57 -19.04 -5.88
C SER A 42 14.35 -20.18 -6.87
N THR A 43 13.36 -20.05 -7.77
CA THR A 43 12.95 -21.11 -8.68
C THR A 43 13.42 -20.84 -10.11
N LEU A 44 13.16 -19.64 -10.62
CA LEU A 44 13.49 -19.24 -11.98
C LEU A 44 14.76 -18.37 -11.93
N ARG A 45 15.90 -18.94 -12.32
CA ARG A 45 17.17 -18.19 -12.45
C ARG A 45 17.17 -17.43 -13.77
N LEU A 46 16.59 -16.23 -13.77
CA LEU A 46 16.34 -15.45 -14.98
C LEU A 46 17.43 -14.40 -15.26
N GLY A 47 18.47 -14.33 -14.44
CA GLY A 47 19.59 -13.39 -14.60
C GLY A 47 19.32 -11.97 -14.07
N PHE A 48 18.07 -11.65 -13.73
CA PHE A 48 17.65 -10.35 -13.19
C PHE A 48 17.12 -10.42 -11.74
N ASP A 49 17.51 -11.46 -11.01
CA ASP A 49 16.99 -11.77 -9.68
C ASP A 49 17.36 -10.69 -8.64
N GLY A 50 18.55 -10.10 -8.76
CA GLY A 50 19.04 -9.04 -7.87
C GLY A 50 18.19 -7.77 -7.94
N PRO A 51 18.05 -7.13 -9.12
CA PRO A 51 17.18 -5.97 -9.30
C PRO A 51 15.73 -6.23 -8.87
N ALA A 52 15.16 -7.39 -9.19
CA ALA A 52 13.79 -7.73 -8.80
C ALA A 52 13.60 -7.75 -7.27
N LYS A 53 14.56 -8.32 -6.53
CA LYS A 53 14.55 -8.32 -5.05
C LYS A 53 14.66 -6.91 -4.49
N ILE A 54 15.56 -6.07 -5.02
CA ILE A 54 15.74 -4.70 -4.56
C ILE A 54 14.46 -3.89 -4.76
N LEU A 55 13.86 -3.96 -5.95
CA LEU A 55 12.63 -3.26 -6.25
C LEU A 55 11.46 -3.72 -5.37
N SER A 56 11.37 -5.01 -5.04
CA SER A 56 10.31 -5.50 -4.15
C SER A 56 10.44 -4.98 -2.72
N TYR A 57 11.66 -4.92 -2.18
CA TYR A 57 11.90 -4.33 -0.85
C TYR A 57 11.66 -2.83 -0.84
N LEU A 58 12.12 -2.10 -1.86
CA LEU A 58 11.85 -0.66 -1.99
C LEU A 58 10.34 -0.39 -2.06
N HIS A 59 9.61 -1.17 -2.86
CA HIS A 59 8.16 -1.07 -2.96
C HIS A 59 7.47 -1.27 -1.61
N LEU A 60 7.88 -2.28 -0.82
CA LEU A 60 7.32 -2.52 0.51
C LEU A 60 7.61 -1.36 1.47
N VAL A 61 8.85 -0.84 1.48
CA VAL A 61 9.22 0.33 2.30
C VAL A 61 8.37 1.55 1.92
N PHE A 62 8.22 1.82 0.62
CA PHE A 62 7.36 2.91 0.15
C PHE A 62 5.89 2.71 0.54
N ALA A 63 5.35 1.50 0.44
CA ALA A 63 3.98 1.21 0.85
C ALA A 63 3.77 1.47 2.36
N VAL A 64 4.73 1.09 3.22
CA VAL A 64 4.71 1.42 4.64
C VAL A 64 4.72 2.93 4.84
N LEU A 65 5.64 3.66 4.19
CA LEU A 65 5.77 5.11 4.33
C LEU A 65 4.50 5.85 3.88
N VAL A 66 3.89 5.44 2.77
CA VAL A 66 2.64 6.02 2.27
C VAL A 66 1.49 5.76 3.24
N PHE A 67 1.38 4.56 3.81
CA PHE A 67 0.35 4.26 4.81
C PHE A 67 0.53 5.09 6.09
N LEU A 68 1.77 5.23 6.59
CA LEU A 68 2.08 6.08 7.74
C LEU A 68 1.78 7.56 7.45
N ALA A 69 2.10 8.07 6.26
CA ALA A 69 1.77 9.43 5.86
C ALA A 69 0.25 9.63 5.80
N ALA A 70 -0.50 8.64 5.31
CA ALA A 70 -1.96 8.70 5.26
C ALA A 70 -2.58 8.81 6.67
N LEU A 71 -2.05 8.13 7.69
CA LEU A 71 -2.54 8.24 9.06
C LEU A 71 -2.40 9.65 9.66
N VAL A 72 -1.47 10.45 9.16
CA VAL A 72 -1.21 11.82 9.67
C VAL A 72 -1.98 12.87 8.87
N ILE A 73 -2.11 12.68 7.56
CA ILE A 73 -2.59 13.72 6.63
C ILE A 73 -4.09 13.58 6.34
N LEU A 74 -4.63 12.36 6.36
CA LEU A 74 -6.01 12.06 5.96
C LEU A 74 -6.95 12.14 7.16
#